data_AF-A0A9D1E132-F1
#
_entry.id   AF-A0A9D1E132-F1
#
_cell.length_a   1.000
_cell.length_b   1.000
_cell.length_c   1.000
_cell.angle_alpha   90.00
_cell.angle_beta   90.00
_cell.angle_gamma   90.00
#
_symmetry.space_group_name_H-M   'P 1'
#
loop_
_entity.id
_entity.type
_entity.pdbx_description
1 polymer ?
#
loop_
_entity_poly.entity_id
_entity_poly.type
_entity_poly.pdbx_seq_one_letter_code
_entity_poly.pdbx_strand_id
1 'polypeptide(L)'
;MSGVEKVKSSLLNDVREIISAARSQAVRSVDSCRVQMYWHIGRRIFEEEQHGKDRADYGVYLIKNLAKQLEPEYGSGFSVRQLEMCRQFYRLYPIANALRSQLNWTQYTI
;
A
#
# COMPACT_ATOMS: atom_id res chain seq x y z
N MET A 1 -49.98 -11.55 -18.45
CA MET A 1 -48.56 -11.84 -18.76
C MET A 1 -47.82 -10.51 -18.78
N SER A 2 -47.15 -10.14 -17.69
CA SER A 2 -46.47 -8.85 -17.56
C SER A 2 -45.30 -8.79 -18.54
N GLY A 3 -45.38 -7.89 -19.51
CA GLY A 3 -44.28 -7.58 -20.40
C GLY A 3 -43.15 -6.99 -19.57
N VAL A 4 -42.08 -7.75 -19.39
CA VAL A 4 -40.83 -7.20 -18.87
C VAL A 4 -40.31 -6.24 -19.93
N GLU A 5 -40.44 -4.93 -19.67
CA GLU A 5 -39.83 -3.92 -20.52
C GLU A 5 -38.33 -4.22 -20.66
N LYS A 6 -37.90 -4.41 -21.90
CA LYS A 6 -36.50 -4.74 -22.20
C LYS A 6 -35.65 -3.52 -21.87
N VAL A 7 -34.80 -3.64 -20.84
CA VAL A 7 -33.90 -2.55 -20.42
C VAL A 7 -33.09 -2.08 -21.62
N LYS A 8 -33.07 -0.76 -21.86
CA LYS A 8 -32.26 -0.16 -22.93
C LYS A 8 -30.80 -0.59 -22.77
N SER A 9 -30.21 -1.13 -23.82
CA SER A 9 -28.84 -1.67 -23.80
C SER A 9 -27.80 -0.61 -23.41
N SER A 10 -28.00 0.64 -23.81
CA SER A 10 -27.15 1.77 -23.41
C SER A 10 -27.18 1.98 -21.90
N LEU A 11 -28.36 2.12 -21.30
CA LEU A 11 -28.53 2.28 -19.86
C LEU A 11 -27.89 1.12 -19.07
N LEU A 12 -28.08 -0.11 -19.55
CA LEU A 12 -27.48 -1.29 -18.92
C LEU A 12 -25.95 -1.26 -18.98
N ASN A 13 -25.37 -0.77 -20.08
CA ASN A 13 -23.92 -0.63 -20.21
C ASN A 13 -23.40 0.51 -19.33
N ASP A 14 -24.06 1.66 -19.31
CA ASP A 14 -23.70 2.80 -18.45
C ASP A 14 -23.64 2.38 -16.97
N VAL A 15 -24.65 1.64 -16.50
CA VAL A 15 -24.68 1.12 -15.13
C VAL A 15 -23.53 0.15 -14.86
N ARG A 16 -23.18 -0.73 -15.82
CA ARG A 16 -22.03 -1.64 -15.68
C ARG A 16 -20.71 -0.89 -15.61
N GLU A 17 -20.55 0.15 -16.41
CA GLU A 17 -19.33 0.98 -16.41
C GLU A 17 -19.16 1.71 -15.09
N ILE A 18 -20.23 2.30 -14.55
CA ILE A 18 -20.22 2.92 -13.22
C ILE A 18 -19.78 1.92 -12.14
N ILE A 19 -20.35 0.71 -12.15
CA ILE A 19 -19.99 -0.35 -11.19
C ILE A 19 -18.51 -0.75 -11.35
N SER A 20 -18.05 -0.96 -12.59
CA SER A 20 -16.68 -1.36 -12.88
C SER A 20 -15.68 -0.28 -12.46
N ALA A 21 -15.99 0.99 -12.75
CA ALA A 21 -15.18 2.13 -12.35
C ALA A 21 -15.08 2.25 -10.82
N ALA A 22 -16.20 2.13 -10.11
CA ALA A 22 -16.23 2.18 -8.65
C ALA A 22 -15.41 1.06 -8.01
N ARG A 23 -15.55 -0.18 -8.49
CA ARG A 23 -14.76 -1.33 -8.01
C ARG A 23 -13.27 -1.14 -8.26
N SER A 24 -12.91 -0.69 -9.46
CA SER A 24 -11.52 -0.42 -9.82
C SER A 24 -10.92 0.68 -8.96
N GLN A 25 -11.70 1.73 -8.65
CA GLN A 25 -11.27 2.79 -7.76
C GLN A 25 -11.05 2.31 -6.34
N ALA A 26 -11.95 1.47 -5.80
CA ALA A 26 -11.80 0.90 -4.46
C ALA A 26 -10.52 0.06 -4.34
N VAL A 27 -10.24 -0.80 -5.33
CA VAL A 27 -9.01 -1.60 -5.37
C VAL A 27 -7.77 -0.71 -5.40
N ARG A 28 -7.73 0.31 -6.27
CA ARG A 28 -6.61 1.26 -6.34
C ARG A 28 -6.39 2.00 -5.02
N SER A 29 -7.46 2.43 -4.36
CA SER A 29 -7.36 3.10 -3.06
C SER A 29 -6.76 2.17 -2.00
N VAL A 30 -7.21 0.91 -1.96
CA VAL A 30 -6.65 -0.10 -1.04
C VAL A 30 -5.17 -0.36 -1.32
N ASP A 31 -4.79 -0.51 -2.59
CA ASP A 31 -3.40 -0.76 -2.96
C ASP A 31 -2.51 0.44 -2.64
N SER A 32 -2.99 1.66 -2.83
CA SER A 32 -2.29 2.89 -2.41
C SER A 32 -2.03 2.89 -0.89
N CYS A 33 -3.04 2.58 -0.09
CA CYS A 33 -2.90 2.46 1.37
C CYS A 33 -1.89 1.37 1.75
N ARG A 34 -1.90 0.22 1.07
CA ARG A 34 -0.95 -0.87 1.32
C ARG A 34 0.49 -0.47 1.01
N VAL A 35 0.74 0.22 -0.10
CA VAL A 35 2.08 0.71 -0.45
C VAL A 35 2.59 1.65 0.64
N GLN A 36 1.77 2.60 1.10
CA GLN A 36 2.14 3.50 2.19
C GLN A 36 2.41 2.74 3.50
N MET A 37 1.56 1.77 3.84
CA MET A 37 1.75 0.93 5.02
C MET A 37 3.09 0.19 4.99
N TYR A 38 3.40 -0.50 3.90
CA TYR A 38 4.66 -1.24 3.77
C TYR A 38 5.89 -0.32 3.78
N TRP A 39 5.77 0.88 3.22
CA TRP A 39 6.80 1.90 3.32
C TRP A 39 7.06 2.32 4.77
N HIS A 40 6.00 2.64 5.52
CA HIS A 40 6.10 3.04 6.93
C HIS A 40 6.65 1.93 7.82
N ILE A 41 6.27 0.67 7.58
CA ILE A 41 6.86 -0.50 8.25
C ILE A 41 8.37 -0.54 7.98
N GLY A 42 8.76 -0.40 6.71
CA GLY A 42 10.17 -0.36 6.32
C GLY A 42 10.97 0.73 7.03
N ARG A 43 10.40 1.93 7.13
CA ARG A 43 10.97 3.05 7.86
C ARG A 43 11.18 2.72 9.32
N ARG A 44 10.15 2.20 10.01
CA ARG A 44 10.24 1.88 11.44
C ARG A 44 11.26 0.79 11.73
N ILE A 45 11.34 -0.26 10.89
CA ILE A 45 12.37 -1.29 10.99
C ILE A 45 13.77 -0.68 10.82
N PHE A 46 13.97 0.15 9.80
CA PHE A 46 15.26 0.77 9.54
C PHE A 46 15.71 1.69 10.69
N GLU A 47 14.81 2.54 11.21
CA GLU A 47 15.08 3.41 12.35
C GLU A 47 15.48 2.60 13.59
N GLU A 48 14.77 1.50 13.88
CA GLU A 48 15.09 0.61 15.01
C GLU A 48 16.48 -0.04 14.85
N GLU A 49 16.83 -0.48 13.64
CA GLU A 49 18.16 -1.01 13.34
C GLU A 49 19.28 0.01 13.57
N GLN A 50 19.02 1.32 13.34
CA GLN A 50 19.98 2.38 13.62
C GLN A 50 20.23 2.59 15.13
N HIS A 51 19.33 2.13 16.00
CA HIS A 51 19.54 2.14 17.45
C HIS A 51 20.32 0.89 17.93
N GLY A 52 20.37 -0.18 17.12
CA GLY A 52 21.13 -1.41 17.37
C GLY A 52 22.49 -1.48 16.68
N LYS A 53 23.09 -0.32 16.35
CA LYS A 53 24.23 -0.07 15.43
C LYS A 53 25.44 -1.02 15.48
N ASP A 54 25.67 -1.73 16.57
CA ASP A 54 26.89 -2.52 16.77
C ASP A 54 26.75 -4.02 16.42
N ARG A 55 25.61 -4.45 15.88
CA ARG A 55 25.37 -5.87 15.58
C ARG A 55 24.80 -6.09 14.19
N ALA A 56 25.62 -6.60 13.27
CA ALA A 56 25.19 -7.01 11.93
C ALA A 56 24.01 -8.01 11.96
N ASP A 57 23.94 -8.86 12.99
CA ASP A 57 22.88 -9.86 13.16
C ASP A 57 21.59 -9.31 13.78
N TYR A 58 21.60 -8.10 14.33
CA TYR A 58 20.45 -7.53 15.04
C TYR A 58 19.25 -7.31 14.12
N GLY A 59 19.48 -6.79 12.91
CA GLY A 59 18.40 -6.59 11.94
C GLY A 59 17.73 -7.90 11.49
N VAL A 60 18.53 -8.96 11.33
CA VAL A 60 18.00 -10.29 10.98
C VAL A 60 17.15 -10.85 12.13
N TYR A 61 17.60 -10.69 13.38
CA TYR A 61 16.85 -11.12 14.55
C TYR A 61 15.54 -10.31 14.72
N LEU A 62 15.61 -8.99 14.57
CA LEU A 62 14.45 -8.10 14.66
C LEU A 62 13.34 -8.50 13.70
N ILE A 63 13.67 -8.67 12.40
CA ILE A 63 12.68 -9.02 11.38
C ILE A 63 12.08 -10.40 11.64
N LYS A 64 12.88 -11.39 12.04
CA LYS A 64 12.39 -12.73 12.39
C LYS A 64 11.40 -12.69 13.55
N ASN A 65 11.67 -11.90 14.59
CA ASN A 65 10.75 -11.78 15.73
C ASN A 65 9.47 -11.03 15.39
N LEU A 66 9.56 -10.00 14.55
CA LEU A 66 8.38 -9.29 14.05
C LEU A 66 7.49 -10.24 13.25
N ALA A 67 8.05 -10.98 12.30
CA ALA A 67 7.28 -11.94 11.50
C ALA A 67 6.63 -13.03 12.38
N LYS A 68 7.36 -13.55 13.38
CA LYS A 68 6.83 -14.56 14.31
C LYS A 68 5.57 -14.10 15.05
N GLN A 69 5.44 -12.80 15.31
CA GLN A 69 4.29 -12.22 16.00
C GLN A 69 3.20 -11.77 15.02
N LEU A 70 3.58 -11.13 13.90
CA LEU A 70 2.65 -10.52 12.98
C LEU A 70 2.03 -11.49 11.97
N GLU A 71 2.78 -12.50 11.51
CA GLU A 71 2.28 -13.44 10.50
C GLU A 71 1.10 -14.29 11.00
N PRO A 72 1.06 -14.78 12.25
CA PRO A 72 -0.14 -15.46 12.78
C PRO A 72 -1.36 -14.55 12.91
N GLU A 73 -1.16 -13.25 13.15
CA GLU A 73 -2.25 -12.28 13.38
C GLU A 73 -2.80 -11.71 12.07
N TYR A 74 -1.93 -11.39 11.12
CA TYR A 74 -2.26 -10.67 9.90
C TYR A 74 -2.04 -11.48 8.61
N GLY A 75 -1.53 -12.70 8.73
CA GLY A 75 -1.29 -13.62 7.61
C GLY A 75 0.02 -13.40 6.86
N SER A 76 0.17 -14.09 5.74
CA SER A 76 1.40 -14.19 4.95
C SER A 76 1.93 -12.86 4.40
N GLY A 77 1.08 -11.82 4.39
CA GLY A 77 1.46 -10.43 4.07
C GLY A 77 2.40 -9.79 5.09
N PHE A 78 2.78 -10.49 6.17
CA PHE A 78 3.70 -10.05 7.20
C PHE A 78 4.77 -11.10 7.54
N SER A 79 5.06 -11.99 6.58
CA SER A 79 6.17 -12.95 6.69
C SER A 79 7.54 -12.28 6.76
N VAL A 80 8.56 -13.03 7.19
CA VAL A 80 9.97 -12.57 7.24
C VAL A 80 10.37 -11.91 5.91
N ARG A 81 10.08 -12.59 4.79
CA ARG A 81 10.38 -12.09 3.44
C ARG A 81 9.70 -10.75 3.17
N GLN A 82 8.43 -10.61 3.53
CA GLN A 82 7.68 -9.40 3.26
C GLN A 82 8.20 -8.22 4.10
N LEU A 83 8.58 -8.45 5.36
CA LEU A 83 9.18 -7.43 6.22
C LEU A 83 10.59 -7.02 5.74
N GLU A 84 11.40 -7.97 5.24
CA GLU A 84 12.66 -7.65 4.57
C GLU A 84 12.45 -6.77 3.34
N MET A 85 11.44 -7.07 2.53
CA MET A 85 11.06 -6.23 1.39
C MET A 85 10.61 -4.84 1.83
N CYS A 86 9.86 -4.70 2.93
CA CYS A 86 9.50 -3.40 3.49
C CYS A 86 10.75 -2.59 3.86
N ARG A 87 11.70 -3.20 4.59
CA ARG A 87 12.97 -2.54 4.94
C ARG A 87 13.75 -2.11 3.70
N GLN A 88 13.85 -2.97 2.69
CA GLN A 88 14.51 -2.64 1.43
C GLN A 88 13.79 -1.51 0.69
N PHE A 89 12.46 -1.53 0.69
CA PHE A 89 11.64 -0.50 0.05
C PHE A 89 11.94 0.88 0.63
N TYR A 90 11.97 1.02 1.96
CA TYR A 90 12.35 2.28 2.59
C TYR A 90 13.81 2.69 2.29
N ARG A 91 14.75 1.73 2.34
CA ARG A 91 16.17 2.01 2.06
C ARG A 91 16.41 2.53 0.65
N LEU A 92 15.68 1.99 -0.34
CA LEU A 92 15.80 2.40 -1.73
C LEU A 92 15.03 3.71 -2.02
N TYR A 93 13.91 3.93 -1.32
CA TYR A 93 13.03 5.07 -1.54
C TYR A 93 12.70 5.79 -0.22
N PRO A 94 13.67 6.43 0.46
CA PRO A 94 13.46 7.07 1.76
C PRO A 94 12.56 8.31 1.69
N ILE A 95 12.15 8.72 0.49
CA ILE A 95 11.22 9.82 0.23
C ILE A 95 9.93 9.20 -0.32
N ALA A 96 8.91 9.00 0.54
CA ALA A 96 7.65 8.34 0.19
C ALA A 96 6.82 9.08 -0.87
N ASN A 97 6.97 10.40 -0.94
CA ASN A 97 6.26 11.28 -1.85
C ASN A 97 7.28 12.18 -2.53
N ALA A 98 7.21 12.30 -3.87
CA ALA A 98 7.80 13.47 -4.52
C ALA A 98 7.28 14.73 -3.82
N LEU A 99 8.10 15.79 -3.71
CA LEU A 99 7.72 17.09 -3.13
C LEU A 99 6.43 17.71 -3.72
N ARG A 100 5.78 17.10 -4.72
CA ARG A 100 4.49 17.50 -5.29
C ARG A 100 3.36 17.66 -4.27
N SER A 101 3.34 16.94 -3.15
CA SER A 101 2.34 17.16 -2.09
C SER A 101 2.66 18.34 -1.16
N GLN A 102 3.88 18.88 -1.25
CA GLN A 102 4.40 20.05 -0.53
C GLN A 102 4.59 21.27 -1.44
N LEU A 103 4.50 21.08 -2.75
CA LEU A 103 4.57 22.13 -3.76
C LEU A 103 3.13 22.46 -4.19
N ASN A 104 2.64 23.62 -3.77
CA ASN A 104 1.35 24.17 -4.21
C ASN A 104 1.50 24.68 -5.66
N TRP A 105 1.37 23.78 -6.64
CA TRP A 105 1.41 24.13 -8.07
C TRP A 105 0.28 25.07 -8.50
N THR A 106 -0.68 25.36 -7.62
CA THR A 106 -1.74 26.38 -7.84
C THR A 106 -1.19 27.81 -7.90
N GLN A 107 0.04 28.06 -7.49
CA GLN A 107 0.67 29.39 -7.60
C GLN A 107 1.30 29.67 -8.97
N TYR A 108 1.44 28.65 -9.82
CA TYR A 108 2.14 28.75 -11.11
C TYR A 108 1.21 28.57 -12.32
N THR A 109 -0.11 28.77 -12.17
CA THR A 109 -0.98 28.98 -13.32
C THR A 109 -0.82 30.43 -13.80
N ILE A 110 -0.01 30.62 -14.84
CA ILE A 110 0.03 31.85 -15.66
C ILE A 110 -1.22 31.89 -16.53
#